data_AF-A0A4D4KGH0-F1
#
_entry.id   AF-A0A4D4KGH0-F1
#
_cell.length_a   1.000
_cell.length_b   1.000
_cell.length_c   1.000
_cell.angle_alpha   90.00
_cell.angle_beta   90.00
_cell.angle_gamma   90.00
#
_symmetry.space_group_name_H-M   'P 1'
#
loop_
_entity.id
_entity.type
_entity.pdbx_description
1 polymer ?
#
loop_
_entity_poly.entity_id
_entity_poly.type
_entity_poly.pdbx_seq_one_letter_code
_entity_poly.pdbx_strand_id
1 'polypeptide(L)'
;MTPDAVDRLRAEAARDDYASMARLARALYGTGLGPREVLRECYGVAFPDEVFAIAEGGLWRLRLLALFTNQPWQLAVPPGRGGPAAEPDGLIDTELRLLAGDLDLMPLVRVPAADPGREDRIVCYRLSELRAGRSTVFRLFESSAAESALACGISLLEVLHAEHTASVRRLEKELRSPSNWGAGSVDDDEVDRAYASLERVEALQRRVSERLAEGQGDAGG
;
A
#
# COMPACT_ATOMS: atom_id res chain seq x y z
N MET A 1 -5.96 21.54 20.45
CA MET A 1 -7.06 21.59 19.46
C MET A 1 -8.33 21.11 20.15
N THR A 2 -9.47 21.76 19.93
CA THR A 2 -10.72 21.43 20.64
C THR A 2 -11.42 20.23 19.97
N PRO A 3 -12.22 19.44 20.71
CA PRO A 3 -13.04 18.37 20.15
C PRO A 3 -13.93 18.85 18.98
N ASP A 4 -14.60 19.99 19.14
CA ASP A 4 -15.46 20.59 18.11
C ASP A 4 -14.74 20.88 16.78
N ALA A 5 -13.45 21.19 16.84
CA ALA A 5 -12.65 21.45 15.64
C ALA A 5 -12.34 20.14 14.89
N VAL A 6 -12.11 19.05 15.62
CA VAL A 6 -11.90 17.72 15.02
C VAL A 6 -13.20 17.19 14.42
N ASP A 7 -14.33 17.39 15.08
CA ASP A 7 -15.64 16.97 14.57
C ASP A 7 -16.01 17.69 13.28
N ARG A 8 -15.66 18.98 13.17
CA ARG A 8 -15.81 19.71 11.90
C ARG A 8 -14.92 19.12 10.80
N LEU A 9 -13.66 18.82 11.10
CA LEU A 9 -12.76 18.19 10.13
C LEU A 9 -13.25 16.80 9.70
N ARG A 10 -13.86 16.02 10.60
CA ARG A 10 -14.50 14.75 10.25
C ARG A 10 -15.64 14.93 9.26
N ALA A 11 -16.46 15.97 9.44
CA ALA A 11 -17.58 16.25 8.55
C ALA A 11 -17.14 16.79 7.18
N GLU A 12 -16.01 17.50 7.12
CA GLU A 12 -15.46 18.08 5.89
C GLU A 12 -14.55 17.12 5.10
N ALA A 13 -14.01 16.09 5.75
CA ALA A 13 -13.07 15.17 5.12
C ALA A 13 -13.76 14.28 4.07
N ALA A 14 -13.17 14.23 2.89
CA ALA A 14 -13.63 13.43 1.77
C ALA A 14 -12.43 12.73 1.10
N ARG A 15 -12.60 11.48 0.69
CA ARG A 15 -11.47 10.66 0.18
C ARG A 15 -10.96 11.11 -1.18
N ASP A 16 -11.84 11.72 -1.97
CA ASP A 16 -11.53 12.40 -3.22
C ASP A 16 -10.94 13.81 -3.01
N ASP A 17 -10.76 14.25 -1.76
CA ASP A 17 -9.97 15.42 -1.39
C ASP A 17 -8.86 15.02 -0.41
N TYR A 18 -7.68 14.70 -0.96
CA TYR A 18 -6.51 14.34 -0.17
C TYR A 18 -6.17 15.38 0.90
N ALA A 19 -6.24 16.68 0.58
CA ALA A 19 -5.88 17.74 1.50
C ALA A 19 -6.82 17.78 2.72
N SER A 20 -8.12 17.53 2.51
CA SER A 20 -9.07 17.38 3.60
C SER A 20 -8.71 16.20 4.54
N MET A 21 -8.37 15.05 3.96
CA MET A 21 -7.98 13.84 4.71
C MET A 21 -6.66 14.02 5.45
N ALA A 22 -5.68 14.68 4.83
CA ALA A 22 -4.41 15.01 5.46
C ALA A 22 -4.57 15.97 6.65
N ARG A 23 -5.46 16.98 6.52
CA ARG A 23 -5.79 17.88 7.64
C ARG A 23 -6.47 17.14 8.78
N LEU A 24 -7.43 16.27 8.48
CA LEU A 24 -8.07 15.42 9.48
C LEU A 24 -7.04 14.52 10.18
N ALA A 25 -6.20 13.82 9.42
CA ALA A 25 -5.18 12.94 9.98
C ALA A 25 -4.17 13.69 10.88
N ARG A 26 -3.69 14.87 10.46
CA ARG A 26 -2.82 15.73 11.30
C ARG A 26 -3.50 16.15 12.59
N ALA A 27 -4.78 16.54 12.51
CA ALA A 27 -5.58 16.87 13.68
C ALA A 27 -5.67 15.68 14.64
N LEU A 28 -6.02 14.50 14.15
CA LEU A 28 -6.12 13.27 14.95
C LEU A 28 -4.78 12.89 15.61
N TYR A 29 -3.66 13.00 14.91
CA TYR A 29 -2.33 12.85 15.54
C TYR A 29 -2.09 13.90 16.63
N GLY A 30 -2.53 15.14 16.41
CA GLY A 30 -2.45 16.22 17.40
C GLY A 30 -3.27 15.99 18.67
N THR A 31 -4.23 15.05 18.66
CA THR A 31 -4.94 14.60 19.87
C THR A 31 -4.28 13.41 20.56
N GLY A 32 -3.14 12.94 20.05
CA GLY A 32 -2.39 11.82 20.61
C GLY A 32 -2.75 10.44 20.03
N LEU A 33 -3.59 10.36 19.00
CA LEU A 33 -3.92 9.09 18.36
C LEU A 33 -2.72 8.52 17.60
N GLY A 34 -2.57 7.20 17.64
CA GLY A 34 -1.58 6.46 16.87
C GLY A 34 -2.03 6.20 15.42
N PRO A 35 -1.13 5.72 14.54
CA PRO A 35 -1.44 5.48 13.13
C PRO A 35 -2.67 4.62 12.87
N ARG A 36 -2.87 3.56 13.67
CA ARG A 36 -4.00 2.65 13.55
C ARG A 36 -5.33 3.36 13.78
N GLU A 37 -5.37 4.17 14.83
CA GLU A 37 -6.56 4.93 15.22
C GLU A 37 -6.83 6.04 14.22
N VAL A 38 -5.79 6.73 13.75
CA VAL A 38 -5.91 7.76 12.70
C VAL A 38 -6.53 7.20 11.43
N LEU A 39 -6.02 6.09 10.89
CA LEU A 39 -6.64 5.48 9.69
C LEU A 39 -8.07 5.02 9.99
N ARG A 40 -8.33 4.42 11.15
CA ARG A 40 -9.68 3.99 11.52
C ARG A 40 -10.67 5.16 11.54
N GLU A 41 -10.27 6.30 12.10
CA GLU A 41 -11.10 7.50 12.15
C GLU A 41 -11.30 8.12 10.76
N CYS A 42 -10.27 8.11 9.91
CA CYS A 42 -10.35 8.64 8.54
C CYS A 42 -11.25 7.81 7.62
N TYR A 43 -11.31 6.48 7.80
CA TYR A 43 -12.00 5.57 6.86
C TYR A 43 -13.20 4.84 7.46
N GLY A 44 -13.42 4.95 8.78
CA GLY A 44 -14.47 4.24 9.50
C GLY A 44 -14.28 2.70 9.54
N VAL A 45 -13.09 2.20 9.21
CA VAL A 45 -12.75 0.77 9.18
C VAL A 45 -11.32 0.54 9.66
N ALA A 46 -11.06 -0.60 10.28
CA ALA A 46 -9.70 -0.99 10.65
C ALA A 46 -8.91 -1.44 9.41
N PHE A 47 -7.62 -1.09 9.37
CA PHE A 47 -6.71 -1.53 8.32
C PHE A 47 -5.88 -2.74 8.78
N PRO A 48 -5.49 -3.64 7.86
CA PRO A 48 -4.62 -4.77 8.17
C PRO A 48 -3.24 -4.33 8.69
N ASP A 49 -2.62 -5.16 9.54
CA ASP A 49 -1.32 -4.85 10.15
C ASP A 49 -0.18 -4.65 9.15
N GLU A 50 -0.28 -5.25 7.96
CA GLU A 50 0.69 -5.09 6.89
C GLU A 50 0.82 -3.64 6.42
N VAL A 51 -0.25 -2.85 6.47
CA VAL A 51 -0.22 -1.42 6.10
C VAL A 51 0.72 -0.67 7.04
N PHE A 52 0.65 -0.95 8.34
CA PHE A 52 1.50 -0.29 9.33
C PHE A 52 2.93 -0.83 9.29
N ALA A 53 3.11 -2.14 9.07
CA ALA A 53 4.45 -2.71 8.90
C ALA A 53 5.20 -2.07 7.71
N ILE A 54 4.51 -1.88 6.58
CA ILE A 54 5.05 -1.23 5.38
C ILE A 54 5.32 0.26 5.63
N ALA A 55 4.35 1.01 6.18
CA ALA A 55 4.51 2.43 6.44
C ALA A 55 5.69 2.73 7.39
N GLU A 56 5.88 1.89 8.42
CA GLU A 56 7.02 2.00 9.34
C GLU A 56 8.37 1.68 8.69
N GLY A 57 8.40 0.78 7.70
CA GLY A 57 9.61 0.44 6.94
C GLY A 57 10.08 1.56 6.00
N GLY A 58 9.23 2.55 5.74
CA GLY A 58 9.47 3.67 4.84
C GLY A 58 9.22 3.29 3.39
N LEU A 59 8.09 3.76 2.84
CA LEU A 59 7.55 3.42 1.52
C LEU A 59 8.63 3.39 0.41
N TRP A 60 9.44 4.44 0.34
CA TRP A 60 10.49 4.59 -0.69
C TRP A 60 11.78 3.81 -0.41
N ARG A 61 12.03 3.45 0.86
CA ARG A 61 13.24 2.71 1.26
C ARG A 61 13.12 1.22 1.02
N LEU A 62 11.89 0.71 0.98
CA LEU A 62 11.65 -0.72 0.84
C LEU A 62 12.02 -1.26 -0.56
N ARG A 63 12.08 -0.39 -1.59
CA ARG A 63 12.37 -0.78 -2.99
C ARG A 63 11.55 -2.00 -3.42
N LEU A 64 10.28 -2.01 -3.03
CA LEU A 64 9.32 -3.00 -3.50
C LEU A 64 9.00 -2.66 -4.96
N LEU A 65 8.68 -3.65 -5.79
CA LEU A 65 8.36 -3.49 -7.22
C LEU A 65 6.98 -2.82 -7.42
N ALA A 66 6.74 -1.75 -6.67
CA ALA A 66 5.47 -1.10 -6.47
C ALA A 66 5.70 0.38 -6.12
N LEU A 67 4.86 1.24 -6.67
CA LEU A 67 4.73 2.64 -6.32
C LEU A 67 3.54 2.78 -5.37
N PHE A 68 3.76 3.36 -4.20
CA PHE A 68 2.72 3.53 -3.19
C PHE A 68 1.86 4.75 -3.49
N THR A 69 0.54 4.59 -3.38
CA THR A 69 -0.44 5.68 -3.52
C THR A 69 -0.31 6.69 -2.38
N ASN A 70 -1.00 7.83 -2.49
CA ASN A 70 -1.05 8.82 -1.42
C ASN A 70 -1.83 8.26 -0.23
N GLN A 71 -3.02 7.75 -0.48
CA GLN A 71 -3.89 7.15 0.52
C GLN A 71 -3.86 5.62 0.41
N PRO A 72 -3.76 4.87 1.53
CA PRO A 72 -3.73 5.34 2.93
C PRO A 72 -2.33 5.74 3.43
N TRP A 73 -1.28 5.55 2.62
CA TRP A 73 0.10 5.45 3.09
C TRP A 73 0.65 6.72 3.72
N GLN A 74 0.46 7.87 3.09
CA GLN A 74 0.93 9.13 3.63
C GLN A 74 0.18 9.49 4.93
N LEU A 75 -1.09 9.10 5.06
CA LEU A 75 -1.87 9.33 6.27
C LEU A 75 -1.42 8.44 7.45
N ALA A 76 -0.78 7.31 7.17
CA ALA A 76 -0.28 6.39 8.19
C ALA A 76 1.05 6.84 8.83
N VAL A 77 1.69 7.88 8.31
CA VAL A 77 2.98 8.39 8.78
C VAL A 77 2.75 9.54 9.79
N PRO A 78 3.22 9.42 11.04
CA PRO A 78 3.06 10.49 12.04
C PRO A 78 3.83 11.79 11.72
N PRO A 79 3.42 12.94 12.28
CA PRO A 79 4.12 14.23 12.15
C PRO A 79 5.60 14.21 12.50
N GLY A 80 5.97 13.52 13.58
CA GLY A 80 7.37 13.35 13.98
C GLY A 80 8.23 12.54 12.99
N ARG A 81 7.62 11.94 11.96
CA ARG A 81 8.29 11.17 10.90
C ARG A 81 8.06 11.75 9.50
N GLY A 82 7.54 12.97 9.42
CA GLY A 82 7.38 13.70 8.15
C GLY A 82 6.03 13.54 7.45
N GLY A 83 5.02 12.95 8.09
CA GLY A 83 3.67 12.82 7.52
C GLY A 83 2.55 13.33 8.44
N PRO A 84 1.28 13.30 8.02
CA PRO A 84 0.81 13.21 6.65
C PRO A 84 1.35 14.35 5.79
N ALA A 85 1.71 14.13 4.52
CA ALA A 85 2.13 15.21 3.64
C ALA A 85 0.97 16.19 3.40
N ALA A 86 1.27 17.48 3.19
CA ALA A 86 0.23 18.49 2.95
C ALA A 86 -0.35 18.36 1.54
N GLU A 87 0.51 18.09 0.57
CA GLU A 87 0.19 17.90 -0.83
C GLU A 87 0.37 16.43 -1.21
N PRO A 88 -0.42 15.91 -2.16
CA PRO A 88 -0.22 14.56 -2.67
C PRO A 88 0.96 14.50 -3.66
N ASP A 89 1.52 13.31 -3.80
CA ASP A 89 2.45 12.90 -4.86
C ASP A 89 1.70 12.57 -6.16
N GLY A 90 2.47 12.33 -7.24
CA GLY A 90 1.97 12.21 -8.62
C GLY A 90 1.03 11.04 -8.95
N LEU A 91 0.68 10.16 -8.00
CA LEU A 91 -0.34 9.12 -8.21
C LEU A 91 -1.78 9.61 -7.94
N ILE A 92 -1.96 10.87 -7.53
CA ILE A 92 -3.26 11.42 -7.17
C ILE A 92 -4.30 11.30 -8.29
N ASP A 93 -3.94 11.52 -9.55
CA ASP A 93 -4.88 11.43 -10.67
C ASP A 93 -5.45 10.01 -10.83
N THR A 94 -4.62 8.99 -10.58
CA THR A 94 -5.07 7.59 -10.62
C THR A 94 -6.02 7.30 -9.46
N GLU A 95 -5.70 7.80 -8.26
CA GLU A 95 -6.56 7.64 -7.07
C GLU A 95 -7.92 8.29 -7.28
N LEU A 96 -7.96 9.54 -7.73
CA LEU A 96 -9.19 10.30 -7.95
C LEU A 96 -10.07 9.64 -9.02
N ARG A 97 -9.47 9.19 -10.13
CA ARG A 97 -10.22 8.47 -11.18
C ARG A 97 -10.87 7.20 -10.65
N LEU A 98 -10.15 6.41 -9.85
CA LEU A 98 -10.67 5.17 -9.29
C LEU A 98 -11.78 5.43 -8.26
N LEU A 99 -11.60 6.41 -7.38
CA LEU A 99 -12.60 6.82 -6.40
C LEU A 99 -13.87 7.37 -7.06
N ALA A 100 -13.75 8.09 -8.17
CA ALA A 100 -14.90 8.58 -8.93
C ALA A 100 -15.74 7.45 -9.55
N GLY A 101 -15.11 6.32 -9.89
CA GLY A 101 -15.80 5.14 -10.43
C GLY A 101 -16.38 4.23 -9.35
N ASP A 102 -15.63 4.00 -8.27
CA ASP A 102 -16.05 3.16 -7.14
C ASP A 102 -15.44 3.70 -5.85
N LEU A 103 -16.27 4.39 -5.06
CA LEU A 103 -15.84 4.87 -3.74
C LEU A 103 -15.45 3.71 -2.83
N ASP A 104 -15.97 2.49 -2.97
CA ASP A 104 -15.56 1.39 -2.09
C ASP A 104 -14.11 0.96 -2.33
N LEU A 105 -13.54 1.28 -3.49
CA LEU A 105 -12.18 0.93 -3.87
C LEU A 105 -11.16 1.87 -3.19
N MET A 106 -10.13 1.28 -2.59
CA MET A 106 -9.02 1.98 -1.96
C MET A 106 -7.71 1.56 -2.65
N PRO A 107 -7.19 2.36 -3.60
CA PRO A 107 -5.90 2.10 -4.22
C PRO A 107 -4.78 2.03 -3.19
N LEU A 108 -3.89 1.05 -3.32
CA LEU A 108 -2.75 0.85 -2.42
C LEU A 108 -1.43 1.01 -3.16
N VAL A 109 -1.27 0.31 -4.26
CA VAL A 109 -0.02 0.37 -5.03
C VAL A 109 -0.29 0.28 -6.51
N ARG A 110 0.58 0.92 -7.29
CA ARG A 110 0.75 0.64 -8.71
C ARG A 110 1.97 -0.27 -8.87
N VAL A 111 1.77 -1.45 -9.42
CA VAL A 111 2.82 -2.40 -9.79
C VAL A 111 3.12 -2.21 -11.28
N PRO A 112 4.30 -1.67 -11.63
CA PRO A 112 4.67 -1.49 -13.02
C PRO A 112 4.64 -2.81 -13.79
N ALA A 113 4.26 -2.75 -15.05
CA ALA A 113 4.34 -3.93 -15.90
C ALA A 113 5.81 -4.34 -16.11
N ALA A 114 6.07 -5.64 -16.06
CA ALA A 114 7.43 -6.16 -16.25
C ALA A 114 7.93 -6.03 -17.69
N ASP A 115 7.02 -6.12 -18.66
CA ASP A 115 7.35 -6.12 -20.08
C ASP A 115 6.89 -4.82 -20.75
N PRO A 116 7.67 -4.24 -21.67
CA PRO A 116 7.25 -3.09 -22.46
C PRO A 116 5.93 -3.33 -23.19
N GLY A 117 5.03 -2.34 -23.16
CA GLY A 117 3.72 -2.42 -23.82
C GLY A 117 2.66 -3.25 -23.08
N ARG A 118 3.01 -3.80 -21.90
CA ARG A 118 2.03 -4.29 -20.93
C ARG A 118 1.60 -3.15 -20.02
N GLU A 119 0.41 -3.31 -19.47
CA GLU A 119 -0.21 -2.29 -18.64
C GLU A 119 0.09 -2.50 -17.15
N ASP A 120 0.29 -1.39 -16.45
CA ASP A 120 0.47 -1.36 -15.00
C ASP A 120 -0.76 -1.90 -14.28
N ARG A 121 -0.52 -2.53 -13.14
CA ARG A 121 -1.58 -3.10 -12.30
C ARG A 121 -1.75 -2.23 -11.06
N ILE A 122 -2.99 -1.84 -10.78
CA ILE A 122 -3.32 -1.20 -9.50
C ILE A 122 -3.83 -2.30 -8.56
N VAL A 123 -3.28 -2.35 -7.35
CA VAL A 123 -3.75 -3.21 -6.27
C VAL A 123 -4.50 -2.36 -5.26
N CYS A 124 -5.67 -2.82 -4.86
CA CYS A 124 -6.62 -2.10 -4.02
C CYS A 124 -7.13 -2.97 -2.86
N TYR A 125 -7.57 -2.34 -1.79
CA TYR A 125 -8.60 -2.92 -0.92
C TYR A 125 -9.99 -2.49 -1.37
N ARG A 126 -10.99 -3.19 -0.84
CA ARG A 126 -12.37 -2.70 -0.75
C ARG A 126 -12.70 -2.37 0.70
N LEU A 127 -13.22 -1.17 0.98
CA LEU A 127 -13.55 -0.77 2.34
C LEU A 127 -14.68 -1.62 2.94
N SER A 128 -15.61 -2.08 2.12
CA SER A 128 -16.67 -3.03 2.51
C SER A 128 -16.11 -4.37 2.99
N GLU A 129 -15.06 -4.89 2.32
CA GLU A 129 -14.35 -6.11 2.73
C GLU A 129 -13.60 -5.90 4.04
N LEU A 130 -12.89 -4.77 4.18
CA LEU A 130 -12.20 -4.41 5.42
C LEU A 130 -13.18 -4.27 6.59
N ARG A 131 -14.35 -3.65 6.36
CA ARG A 131 -15.42 -3.55 7.37
C ARG A 131 -15.93 -4.92 7.82
N ALA A 132 -15.91 -5.89 6.92
CA ALA A 132 -16.26 -7.27 7.22
C ALA A 132 -15.09 -8.11 7.77
N GLY A 133 -13.96 -7.47 8.10
CA GLY A 133 -12.78 -8.12 8.66
C GLY A 133 -11.95 -8.91 7.66
N ARG A 134 -12.14 -8.69 6.35
CA ARG A 134 -11.41 -9.39 5.28
C ARG A 134 -10.38 -8.47 4.65
N SER A 135 -9.12 -8.92 4.60
CA SER A 135 -7.99 -8.23 3.97
C SER A 135 -7.82 -8.57 2.48
N THR A 136 -8.85 -9.11 1.83
CA THR A 136 -8.81 -9.47 0.41
C THR A 136 -8.39 -8.29 -0.44
N VAL A 137 -7.40 -8.52 -1.30
CA VAL A 137 -6.88 -7.52 -2.24
C VAL A 137 -7.44 -7.76 -3.63
N PHE A 138 -7.66 -6.67 -4.33
CA PHE A 138 -8.21 -6.63 -5.67
C PHE A 138 -7.19 -6.02 -6.62
N ARG A 139 -7.20 -6.46 -7.87
CA ARG A 139 -6.37 -5.89 -8.94
C ARG A 139 -7.22 -5.44 -10.11
N LEU A 140 -6.75 -4.41 -10.77
CA LEU A 140 -7.22 -3.96 -12.07
C LEU A 140 -6.05 -3.40 -12.87
N PHE A 141 -6.23 -3.21 -14.17
CA PHE A 141 -5.25 -2.49 -14.98
C PHE A 141 -5.49 -0.99 -14.93
N GLU A 142 -4.44 -0.20 -15.16
CA GLU A 142 -4.49 1.26 -15.04
C GLU A 142 -5.60 1.91 -15.89
N SER A 143 -5.84 1.47 -17.12
CA SER A 143 -6.91 1.98 -17.99
C SER A 143 -8.30 1.42 -17.70
N SER A 144 -8.39 0.39 -16.86
CA SER A 144 -9.67 -0.28 -16.61
C SER A 144 -10.60 0.54 -15.72
N ALA A 145 -11.90 0.29 -15.88
CA ALA A 145 -12.94 0.83 -15.00
C ALA A 145 -12.85 0.20 -13.60
N ALA A 146 -13.27 0.93 -12.57
CA ALA A 146 -13.17 0.47 -11.19
C ALA A 146 -13.98 -0.81 -10.92
N GLU A 147 -15.12 -1.00 -11.61
CA GLU A 147 -15.93 -2.23 -11.51
C GLU A 147 -15.22 -3.49 -12.00
N SER A 148 -14.14 -3.35 -12.79
CA SER A 148 -13.38 -4.51 -13.29
C SER A 148 -12.39 -5.06 -12.28
N ALA A 149 -12.36 -4.51 -11.06
CA ALA A 149 -11.45 -4.96 -10.01
C ALA A 149 -11.75 -6.42 -9.62
N LEU A 150 -10.75 -7.29 -9.77
CA LEU A 150 -10.87 -8.72 -9.47
C LEU A 150 -10.04 -9.08 -8.25
N ALA A 151 -10.59 -9.91 -7.36
CA ALA A 151 -9.84 -10.45 -6.23
C ALA A 151 -8.58 -11.17 -6.71
N CYS A 152 -7.44 -10.93 -6.06
CA CYS A 152 -6.14 -11.46 -6.49
C CYS A 152 -5.24 -11.97 -5.35
N GLY A 153 -5.70 -11.93 -4.11
CA GLY A 153 -4.94 -12.39 -2.94
C GLY A 153 -5.69 -12.10 -1.65
N ILE A 154 -5.19 -12.64 -0.54
CA ILE A 154 -5.77 -12.40 0.80
C ILE A 154 -5.00 -11.34 1.60
N SER A 155 -3.88 -10.85 1.08
CA SER A 155 -3.09 -9.75 1.65
C SER A 155 -2.27 -9.04 0.56
N LEU A 156 -1.88 -7.79 0.81
CA LEU A 156 -0.99 -7.03 -0.08
C LEU A 156 0.42 -7.64 -0.11
N LEU A 157 0.94 -8.08 1.04
CA LEU A 157 2.27 -8.67 1.13
C LEU A 157 2.37 -10.01 0.37
N GLU A 158 1.30 -10.80 0.31
CA GLU A 158 1.25 -12.00 -0.55
C GLU A 158 1.38 -11.63 -2.04
N VAL A 159 0.65 -10.61 -2.50
CA VAL A 159 0.74 -10.14 -3.88
C VAL A 159 2.15 -9.62 -4.18
N LEU A 160 2.71 -8.78 -3.30
CA LEU A 160 4.07 -8.29 -3.47
C LEU A 160 5.10 -9.43 -3.48
N HIS A 161 4.95 -10.42 -2.59
CA HIS A 161 5.83 -11.59 -2.57
C HIS A 161 5.77 -12.35 -3.90
N ALA A 162 4.58 -12.56 -4.46
CA ALA A 162 4.40 -13.21 -5.76
C ALA A 162 5.06 -12.42 -6.90
N GLU A 163 4.89 -11.09 -6.94
CA GLU A 163 5.53 -10.22 -7.94
C GLU A 163 7.06 -10.23 -7.83
N HIS A 164 7.60 -10.16 -6.61
CA HIS A 164 9.04 -10.24 -6.37
C HIS A 164 9.60 -11.62 -6.76
N THR A 165 8.92 -12.70 -6.40
CA THR A 165 9.30 -14.07 -6.79
C THR A 165 9.31 -14.23 -8.31
N ALA A 166 8.29 -13.72 -9.00
CA ALA A 166 8.23 -13.76 -10.45
C ALA A 166 9.36 -12.95 -11.10
N SER A 167 9.69 -11.79 -10.51
CA SER A 167 10.80 -10.95 -10.99
C SER A 167 12.16 -11.63 -10.82
N VAL A 168 12.44 -12.25 -9.67
CA VAL A 168 13.67 -13.01 -9.45
C VAL A 168 13.80 -14.14 -10.48
N ARG A 169 12.74 -14.94 -10.67
CA ARG A 169 12.75 -16.03 -11.66
C ARG A 169 12.97 -15.54 -13.08
N ARG A 170 12.43 -14.37 -13.44
CA ARG A 170 12.63 -13.76 -14.76
C ARG A 170 14.10 -13.36 -14.93
N LEU A 171 14.66 -12.63 -13.97
CA LEU A 171 16.05 -12.17 -14.01
C LEU A 171 17.04 -13.34 -14.04
N GLU A 172 16.83 -14.39 -13.24
CA GLU A 172 17.68 -15.58 -13.29
C GLU A 172 17.63 -16.29 -14.65
N LYS A 173 16.43 -16.36 -15.26
CA LYS A 173 16.26 -16.95 -16.58
C LYS A 173 16.97 -16.13 -17.65
N GLU A 174 16.87 -14.81 -17.55
CA GLU A 174 17.52 -13.87 -18.46
C GLU A 174 19.04 -13.92 -18.32
N LEU A 175 19.56 -13.91 -17.09
CA LEU A 175 20.99 -14.07 -16.79
C LEU A 175 21.58 -15.33 -17.45
N ARG A 176 20.86 -16.45 -17.39
CA ARG A 176 21.26 -17.74 -18.00
C ARG A 176 20.96 -17.83 -19.50
N SER A 177 20.26 -16.85 -20.07
CA SER A 177 19.89 -16.88 -21.48
C SER A 177 21.14 -16.66 -22.33
N PRO A 178 21.33 -17.44 -23.41
CA PRO A 178 22.36 -17.14 -24.39
C PRO A 178 22.26 -15.68 -24.84
N SER A 179 21.06 -15.18 -25.13
CA SER A 179 20.79 -13.82 -25.64
C SER A 179 21.04 -12.66 -24.66
N ASN A 180 21.62 -12.92 -23.49
CA ASN A 180 21.91 -11.92 -22.47
C ASN A 180 23.19 -11.14 -22.79
N TRP A 181 23.14 -10.30 -23.82
CA TRP A 181 24.27 -9.49 -24.26
C TRP A 181 23.81 -8.10 -24.73
N GLY A 182 24.68 -7.09 -24.57
CA GLY A 182 24.43 -5.73 -25.03
C GLY A 182 23.87 -4.80 -23.96
N ALA A 183 23.37 -3.63 -24.37
CA ALA A 183 22.80 -2.65 -23.45
C ALA A 183 21.50 -3.20 -22.85
N GLY A 184 21.46 -3.38 -21.53
CA GLY A 184 20.32 -3.96 -20.81
C GLY A 184 20.46 -5.44 -20.48
N SER A 185 21.65 -6.05 -20.66
CA SER A 185 21.92 -7.39 -20.14
C SER A 185 21.81 -7.43 -18.61
N VAL A 186 21.18 -8.47 -18.09
CA VAL A 186 21.08 -8.73 -16.65
C VAL A 186 22.41 -9.26 -16.14
N ASP A 187 22.90 -8.67 -15.05
CA ASP A 187 24.09 -9.13 -14.32
C ASP A 187 23.72 -9.79 -12.97
N ASP A 188 24.70 -10.43 -12.33
CA ASP A 188 24.51 -11.05 -11.02
C ASP A 188 24.06 -10.01 -9.96
N ASP A 189 24.59 -8.79 -10.02
CA ASP A 189 24.23 -7.71 -9.09
C ASP A 189 22.74 -7.35 -9.19
N GLU A 190 22.12 -7.43 -10.38
CA GLU A 190 20.69 -7.22 -10.56
C GLU A 190 19.86 -8.34 -9.95
N VAL A 191 20.29 -9.59 -10.11
CA VAL A 191 19.65 -10.75 -9.48
C VAL A 191 19.73 -10.65 -7.96
N ASP A 192 20.91 -10.29 -7.42
CA ASP A 192 21.13 -10.11 -5.99
C ASP A 192 20.26 -8.98 -5.41
N ARG A 193 20.12 -7.86 -6.14
CA ARG A 193 19.19 -6.78 -5.75
C ARG A 193 17.75 -7.25 -5.70
N ALA A 194 17.33 -8.11 -6.64
CA ALA A 194 15.98 -8.66 -6.66
C ALA A 194 15.72 -9.61 -5.48
N TYR A 195 16.69 -10.47 -5.14
CA TYR A 195 16.66 -11.31 -3.94
C TYR A 195 16.56 -10.46 -2.67
N ALA A 196 17.39 -9.43 -2.54
CA ALA A 196 17.35 -8.54 -1.37
C ALA A 196 16.00 -7.84 -1.20
N SER A 197 15.31 -7.51 -2.30
CA SER A 197 13.94 -6.96 -2.21
C SER A 197 12.90 -8.03 -1.86
N LEU A 198 13.03 -9.27 -2.33
CA LEU A 198 12.16 -10.39 -1.91
C LEU A 198 12.31 -10.66 -0.40
N GLU A 199 13.53 -10.73 0.11
CA GLU A 199 13.81 -10.92 1.54
C GLU A 199 13.18 -9.82 2.41
N ARG A 200 13.11 -8.58 1.92
CA ARG A 200 12.41 -7.49 2.61
C ARG A 200 10.91 -7.74 2.72
N VAL A 201 10.28 -8.28 1.67
CA VAL A 201 8.85 -8.65 1.72
C VAL A 201 8.64 -9.78 2.73
N GLU A 202 9.48 -10.80 2.72
CA GLU A 202 9.41 -11.91 3.68
C GLU A 202 9.62 -11.42 5.13
N ALA A 203 10.54 -10.49 5.35
CA ALA A 203 10.75 -9.88 6.66
C ALA A 203 9.51 -9.11 7.15
N LEU A 204 8.82 -8.40 6.25
CA LEU A 204 7.55 -7.75 6.56
C LEU A 204 6.46 -8.78 6.89
N GLN A 205 6.37 -9.89 6.15
CA GLN A 205 5.42 -10.97 6.43
C GLN A 205 5.66 -11.61 7.80
N ARG A 206 6.92 -11.90 8.15
CA ARG A 206 7.29 -12.41 9.49
C ARG A 206 6.84 -11.44 10.58
N ARG A 207 7.15 -10.15 10.44
CA ARG A 207 6.77 -9.11 11.40
C ARG A 207 5.25 -8.99 11.59
N VAL A 208 4.48 -9.10 10.51
CA VAL A 208 3.00 -9.09 10.60
C VAL A 208 2.50 -10.35 11.30
N SER A 209 3.08 -11.52 11.01
CA SER A 209 2.69 -12.78 11.64
C SER A 209 2.98 -12.79 13.14
N GLU A 210 4.13 -12.25 13.56
CA GLU A 210 4.49 -12.07 14.97
C GLU A 210 3.48 -11.19 15.72
N ARG A 211 3.09 -10.04 15.12
CA ARG A 211 2.08 -9.13 15.70
C ARG A 211 0.71 -9.80 15.86
N LEU A 212 0.30 -10.60 14.88
CA LEU A 212 -0.97 -11.33 14.94
C LEU A 212 -0.93 -12.41 16.03
N ALA A 213 0.20 -13.09 16.22
CA ALA A 213 0.37 -14.07 17.29
C ALA A 213 0.34 -13.42 18.68
N GLU A 214 1.01 -12.28 18.85
CA GLU A 214 1.01 -11.49 20.10
C GLU A 214 -0.41 -10.99 20.45
N GLY A 215 -1.15 -10.46 19.47
CA GLY A 215 -2.51 -9.96 19.66
C GLY A 215 -3.55 -11.06 19.98
N GLN A 216 -3.25 -12.33 19.66
CA GLN A 216 -4.10 -13.47 20.03
C GLN A 216 -3.78 -14.00 21.44
N GLY A 217 -2.60 -13.71 21.99
CA GLY A 217 -2.20 -14.13 23.34
C GLY A 217 -2.88 -13.33 24.48
N ASP A 218 -3.24 -12.07 24.24
CA ASP A 218 -3.87 -11.19 25.24
C ASP A 218 -5.39 -11.40 25.41
N ALA A 219 -6.02 -12.22 24.56
CA ALA A 219 -7.45 -12.56 24.66
C ALA A 219 -7.72 -13.81 25.55
N GLY A 220 -6.70 -14.35 26.21
CA GLY A 220 -6.76 -15.60 26.98
C GLY A 220 -6.31 -15.53 28.44
N GLY A 221 -6.30 -14.34 29.06
CA GLY A 221 -5.94 -14.11 30.47
C GLY A 221 -7.13 -13.80 31.37
#